data_AF-A0A077QDC2-F1
#
_entry.id   AF-A0A077QDC2-F1
#
_cell.length_a   1.000
_cell.length_b   1.000
_cell.length_c   1.000
_cell.angle_alpha   90.00
_cell.angle_beta   90.00
_cell.angle_gamma   90.00
#
_symmetry.space_group_name_H-M   'P 1'
#
loop_
_entity.id
_entity.type
_entity.pdbx_description
1 polymer ?
#
loop_
_entity_poly.entity_id
_entity_poly.type
_entity_poly.pdbx_seq_one_letter_code
_entity_poly.pdbx_strand_id
1 'polypeptide(L)'
;MTIFKFLINNHVAVLALSSAFFGGIWLALKSIYRGVSLFSERKISRNKRYLDTYSEVLSLENQRYIKSTMELDLMFKITKIRSIKLRNIILKLELDSVKSDVIRDVKKLDFYVYFNSGVPMIKIDLVYKLTRIFEGIAASILSSIIVFVILLLIVFNYNNFREYYYFPTAALMFSIGIFITRLMVSSLSNKRIEKINKVLSEYKLDD
;
A
#
# COMPACT_ATOMS: atom_id res chain seq x y z
N MET A 1 23.48 16.05 31.33
CA MET A 1 24.16 14.72 31.36
C MET A 1 23.27 13.57 31.87
N THR A 2 22.03 13.83 32.29
CA THR A 2 21.09 12.86 32.88
C THR A 2 20.24 12.11 31.84
N ILE A 3 19.86 12.76 30.74
CA ILE A 3 19.01 12.19 29.68
C ILE A 3 19.72 11.07 28.93
N PHE A 4 20.97 11.31 28.54
CA PHE A 4 21.78 10.33 27.83
C PHE A 4 22.00 9.07 28.69
N LYS A 5 22.18 9.22 30.01
CA LYS A 5 22.25 8.10 30.94
C LYS A 5 20.93 7.35 31.09
N PHE A 6 19.79 8.07 31.15
CA PHE A 6 18.46 7.43 31.21
C PHE A 6 18.15 6.64 29.93
N LEU A 7 18.49 7.20 28.76
CA LEU A 7 18.36 6.53 27.46
C LEU A 7 19.28 5.33 27.34
N ILE A 8 20.55 5.46 27.71
CA ILE A 8 21.48 4.33 27.68
C ILE A 8 21.03 3.23 28.64
N ASN A 9 20.47 3.58 29.81
CA ASN A 9 20.02 2.57 30.78
C ASN A 9 18.66 1.95 30.44
N ASN A 10 17.80 2.61 29.64
CA ASN A 10 16.44 2.15 29.33
C ASN A 10 16.12 2.05 27.83
N HIS A 11 17.14 2.06 26.96
CA HIS A 11 17.00 2.06 25.50
C HIS A 11 16.08 0.95 24.98
N VAL A 12 16.16 -0.24 25.57
CA VAL A 12 15.34 -1.39 25.22
C VAL A 12 13.84 -1.11 25.45
N ALA A 13 13.49 -0.51 26.59
CA ALA A 13 12.11 -0.22 26.94
C ALA A 13 11.51 0.87 26.03
N VAL A 14 12.27 1.92 25.73
CA VAL A 14 11.84 3.02 24.85
C VAL A 14 11.65 2.53 23.41
N LEU A 15 12.55 1.67 22.92
CA LEU A 15 12.42 1.04 21.59
C LEU A 15 11.22 0.09 21.53
N ALA A 16 10.98 -0.69 22.59
CA ALA A 16 9.84 -1.60 22.66
C ALA A 16 8.50 -0.86 22.66
N LEU A 17 8.40 0.24 23.43
CA LEU A 17 7.16 1.01 23.55
C LEU A 17 6.85 1.79 22.26
N SER A 18 7.86 2.38 21.63
CA SER A 18 7.71 3.08 20.35
C SER A 18 7.34 2.11 19.23
N SER A 19 8.00 0.96 19.12
CA SER A 19 7.67 -0.06 18.12
C SER A 19 6.25 -0.63 18.29
N ALA A 20 5.81 -0.87 19.53
CA ALA A 20 4.43 -1.29 19.82
C ALA A 20 3.40 -0.22 19.42
N PHE A 21 3.66 1.06 19.71
CA PHE A 21 2.77 2.17 19.36
C PHE A 21 2.62 2.35 17.84
N PHE A 22 3.74 2.40 17.10
CA PHE A 22 3.72 2.50 15.65
C PHE A 22 3.10 1.26 14.99
N GLY A 23 3.36 0.07 15.55
CA GLY A 23 2.71 -1.18 15.12
C GLY A 23 1.19 -1.15 15.28
N GLY A 24 0.69 -0.62 16.41
CA GLY A 24 -0.74 -0.45 16.67
C GLY A 24 -1.41 0.52 15.69
N ILE A 25 -0.81 1.69 15.45
CA ILE A 25 -1.32 2.66 14.46
C ILE A 25 -1.35 2.06 13.06
N TRP A 26 -0.30 1.33 12.68
CA TRP A 26 -0.23 0.65 11.39
C TRP A 26 -1.36 -0.36 11.18
N LEU A 27 -1.66 -1.17 12.21
CA LEU A 27 -2.77 -2.13 12.18
C LEU A 27 -4.12 -1.43 12.04
N ALA A 28 -4.33 -0.32 12.77
CA ALA A 28 -5.57 0.46 12.68
C ALA A 28 -5.78 1.04 11.26
N LEU A 29 -4.74 1.67 10.68
CA LEU A 29 -4.78 2.19 9.31
C LEU A 29 -5.04 1.09 8.28
N LYS A 30 -4.41 -0.09 8.45
CA LYS A 30 -4.62 -1.25 7.58
C LYS A 30 -6.07 -1.76 7.63
N SER A 31 -6.69 -1.74 8.82
CA SER A 31 -8.09 -2.14 9.00
C SER A 31 -9.06 -1.15 8.35
N ILE A 32 -8.84 0.16 8.52
CA ILE A 32 -9.66 1.20 7.87
C ILE A 32 -9.56 1.09 6.34
N TYR A 33 -8.34 0.95 5.82
CA TYR A 33 -8.11 0.79 4.38
C TYR A 33 -8.80 -0.47 3.83
N ARG A 34 -8.69 -1.61 4.53
CA ARG A 34 -9.42 -2.83 4.18
C ARG A 34 -10.93 -2.63 4.19
N GLY A 35 -11.46 -1.90 5.18
CA GLY A 35 -12.89 -1.57 5.25
C GLY A 35 -13.37 -0.83 4.01
N VAL A 36 -12.65 0.22 3.59
CA VAL A 36 -12.99 1.02 2.40
C VAL A 36 -12.84 0.21 1.10
N SER A 37 -11.80 -0.63 0.97
CA SER A 37 -11.61 -1.45 -0.23
C SER A 37 -12.72 -2.50 -0.41
N LEU A 38 -13.21 -3.08 0.69
CA LEU A 38 -14.29 -4.07 0.66
C LEU A 38 -15.60 -3.52 0.07
N PHE A 39 -15.94 -2.24 0.28
CA PHE A 39 -17.17 -1.66 -0.29
C PHE A 39 -17.11 -1.53 -1.82
N SER A 40 -15.95 -1.18 -2.38
CA SER A 40 -15.73 -1.07 -3.83
C SER A 40 -15.68 -2.44 -4.53
N GLU A 41 -15.16 -3.46 -3.85
CA GLU A 41 -15.09 -4.84 -4.34
C GLU A 41 -16.45 -5.56 -4.31
N ARG A 42 -17.36 -5.18 -3.38
CA ARG A 42 -18.69 -5.81 -3.21
C ARG A 42 -19.59 -5.75 -4.45
N LYS A 43 -19.62 -4.64 -5.20
CA LYS A 43 -20.51 -4.51 -6.37
C LYS A 43 -20.09 -5.45 -7.52
N ILE A 44 -18.79 -5.48 -7.83
CA ILE A 44 -18.22 -6.35 -8.87
C ILE A 44 -18.28 -7.81 -8.44
N SER A 45 -17.91 -8.12 -7.19
CA SER A 45 -17.99 -9.47 -6.63
C SER A 45 -19.43 -10.00 -6.63
N ARG A 46 -20.43 -9.17 -6.32
CA ARG A 46 -21.85 -9.54 -6.35
C ARG A 46 -22.31 -9.84 -7.78
N ASN A 47 -21.97 -9.00 -8.75
CA ASN A 47 -22.35 -9.21 -10.15
C ASN A 47 -21.67 -10.45 -10.75
N LYS A 48 -20.41 -10.70 -10.40
CA LYS A 48 -19.70 -11.93 -10.80
C LYS A 48 -20.35 -13.18 -10.18
N ARG A 49 -20.63 -13.16 -8.86
CA ARG A 49 -21.34 -14.26 -8.18
C ARG A 49 -22.72 -14.52 -8.79
N TYR A 50 -23.43 -13.46 -9.17
CA TYR A 50 -24.74 -13.58 -9.82
C TYR A 50 -24.62 -14.24 -11.20
N LEU A 51 -23.62 -13.87 -11.99
CA LEU A 51 -23.33 -14.54 -13.27
C LEU A 51 -22.93 -16.01 -13.08
N ASP A 52 -22.06 -16.32 -12.12
CA ASP A 52 -21.65 -17.71 -11.88
C ASP A 52 -22.81 -18.58 -11.39
N THR A 53 -23.75 -18.02 -10.62
CA THR A 53 -24.89 -18.77 -10.05
C THR A 53 -26.04 -18.94 -11.04
N TYR A 54 -26.27 -17.95 -11.91
CA TYR A 54 -27.46 -17.91 -12.77
C TYR A 54 -27.13 -17.93 -14.26
N SER A 55 -25.89 -18.20 -14.65
CA SER A 55 -25.46 -18.25 -16.07
C SER A 55 -26.32 -19.19 -16.90
N GLU A 56 -26.71 -20.34 -16.38
CA GLU A 56 -27.52 -21.33 -17.11
C GLU A 56 -28.97 -20.86 -17.34
N VAL A 57 -29.45 -19.91 -16.53
CA VAL A 57 -30.84 -19.42 -16.55
C VAL A 57 -30.95 -18.03 -17.20
N LEU A 58 -29.85 -17.28 -17.24
CA LEU A 58 -29.78 -15.97 -17.86
C LEU A 58 -29.72 -16.09 -19.39
N SER A 59 -30.54 -15.32 -20.10
CA SER A 59 -30.40 -15.15 -21.54
C SER A 59 -29.01 -14.63 -21.90
N LEU A 60 -28.48 -15.03 -23.06
CA LEU A 60 -27.18 -14.60 -23.57
C LEU A 60 -27.04 -13.07 -23.59
N GLU A 61 -28.12 -12.35 -23.87
CA GLU A 61 -28.16 -10.89 -23.89
C GLU A 61 -28.00 -10.28 -22.49
N ASN A 62 -28.68 -10.83 -21.48
CA ASN A 62 -28.53 -10.38 -20.09
C ASN A 62 -27.14 -10.71 -19.53
N GLN A 63 -26.56 -11.86 -19.91
CA GLN A 63 -25.18 -12.18 -19.51
C GLN A 63 -24.18 -11.18 -20.11
N ARG A 64 -24.34 -10.84 -21.40
CA ARG A 64 -23.49 -9.84 -22.07
C ARG A 64 -23.65 -8.47 -21.43
N TYR A 65 -24.87 -8.06 -21.09
CA TYR A 65 -25.13 -6.79 -20.42
C TYR A 65 -24.47 -6.69 -19.03
N ILE A 66 -24.56 -7.75 -18.21
CA ILE A 66 -23.92 -7.75 -16.89
C ILE A 66 -22.39 -7.75 -17.03
N LYS A 67 -21.83 -8.52 -17.98
CA LYS A 67 -20.40 -8.50 -18.29
C LYS A 67 -19.92 -7.12 -18.74
N SER A 68 -20.60 -6.48 -19.69
CA SER A 68 -20.24 -5.14 -20.17
C SER A 68 -20.34 -4.08 -19.08
N THR A 69 -21.34 -4.17 -18.19
CA THR A 69 -21.48 -3.26 -17.05
C THR A 69 -20.32 -3.42 -16.05
N MET A 70 -19.88 -4.66 -15.79
CA MET A 70 -18.69 -4.90 -14.96
C MET A 70 -17.42 -4.38 -15.64
N GLU A 71 -17.25 -4.63 -16.93
CA GLU A 71 -16.11 -4.13 -17.70
C GLU A 71 -16.04 -2.60 -17.71
N LEU A 72 -17.18 -1.91 -17.84
CA LEU A 72 -17.25 -0.45 -17.77
C LEU A 72 -16.87 0.09 -16.38
N ASP A 73 -17.42 -0.50 -15.31
CA ASP A 73 -17.08 -0.14 -13.93
C ASP A 73 -15.57 -0.37 -13.66
N LEU A 74 -15.00 -1.44 -14.21
CA LEU A 74 -13.56 -1.74 -14.13
C LEU A 74 -12.72 -0.79 -14.97
N MET A 75 -13.12 -0.52 -16.22
CA MET A 75 -12.47 0.42 -17.12
C MET A 75 -12.38 1.80 -16.48
N PHE A 76 -13.46 2.26 -15.83
CA PHE A 76 -13.48 3.52 -15.10
C PHE A 76 -12.41 3.57 -14.00
N LYS A 77 -12.20 2.47 -13.27
CA LYS A 77 -11.17 2.36 -12.21
C LYS A 77 -9.73 2.35 -12.75
N ILE A 78 -9.51 1.93 -14.00
CA ILE A 78 -8.18 1.81 -14.63
C ILE A 78 -7.87 2.87 -15.67
N THR A 79 -8.79 3.82 -15.92
CA THR A 79 -8.62 4.93 -16.87
C THR A 79 -7.33 5.72 -16.67
N LYS A 80 -6.83 5.81 -15.43
CA LYS A 80 -5.58 6.51 -15.09
C LYS A 80 -4.31 5.85 -15.64
N ILE A 81 -4.39 4.60 -16.11
CA ILE A 81 -3.25 3.85 -16.64
C ILE A 81 -3.10 4.15 -18.13
N ARG A 82 -1.93 4.66 -18.51
CA ARG A 82 -1.66 5.13 -19.87
C ARG A 82 -1.55 3.99 -20.89
N SER A 83 -1.00 2.85 -20.49
CA SER A 83 -0.78 1.71 -21.39
C SER A 83 -2.05 0.88 -21.60
N ILE A 84 -2.51 0.77 -22.85
CA ILE A 84 -3.65 -0.07 -23.24
C ILE A 84 -3.39 -1.54 -22.89
N LYS A 85 -2.21 -2.06 -23.20
CA LYS A 85 -1.83 -3.45 -22.90
C LYS A 85 -1.89 -3.74 -21.39
N LEU A 86 -1.44 -2.79 -20.56
CA LEU A 86 -1.49 -2.93 -19.10
C LEU A 86 -2.92 -2.87 -18.56
N ARG A 87 -3.77 -2.01 -19.14
CA ARG A 87 -5.21 -1.97 -18.80
C ARG A 87 -5.87 -3.32 -19.06
N ASN A 88 -5.61 -3.94 -20.21
CA ASN A 88 -6.20 -5.23 -20.57
C ASN A 88 -5.77 -6.35 -19.62
N ILE A 89 -4.51 -6.37 -19.18
CA ILE A 89 -4.08 -7.34 -18.16
C ILE A 89 -4.75 -7.09 -16.83
N ILE A 90 -4.81 -5.85 -16.38
CA ILE A 90 -5.45 -5.54 -15.10
C ILE A 90 -6.93 -5.94 -15.14
N LEU A 91 -7.62 -5.73 -16.26
CA LEU A 91 -8.97 -6.24 -16.47
C LEU A 91 -9.03 -7.77 -16.32
N LYS A 92 -8.14 -8.51 -17.01
CA LYS A 92 -8.06 -9.98 -16.88
C LYS A 92 -7.80 -10.40 -15.41
N LEU A 93 -6.90 -9.74 -14.70
CA LEU A 93 -6.59 -10.03 -13.30
C LEU A 93 -7.79 -9.75 -12.37
N GLU A 94 -8.52 -8.65 -12.56
CA GLU A 94 -9.72 -8.35 -11.76
C GLU A 94 -10.85 -9.33 -12.08
N LEU A 95 -11.04 -9.69 -13.35
CA LEU A 95 -12.02 -10.68 -13.80
C LEU A 95 -11.75 -12.06 -13.23
N ASP A 96 -10.49 -12.48 -13.15
CA ASP A 96 -10.10 -13.78 -12.57
C ASP A 96 -10.05 -13.77 -11.03
N SER A 97 -10.43 -12.66 -10.40
CA SER A 97 -10.43 -12.52 -8.93
C SER A 97 -9.06 -12.75 -8.29
N VAL A 98 -8.00 -12.35 -9.00
CA VAL A 98 -6.66 -12.28 -8.42
C VAL A 98 -6.69 -11.34 -7.20
N LYS A 99 -5.91 -11.67 -6.17
CA LYS A 99 -5.88 -10.89 -4.91
C LYS A 99 -5.69 -9.40 -5.20
N SER A 100 -6.55 -8.56 -4.63
CA SER A 100 -6.53 -7.11 -4.88
C SER A 100 -5.21 -6.44 -4.46
N ASP A 101 -4.49 -7.02 -3.50
CA ASP A 101 -3.13 -6.61 -3.17
C ASP A 101 -2.16 -6.70 -4.36
N VAL A 102 -2.24 -7.78 -5.16
CA VAL A 102 -1.39 -7.99 -6.34
C VAL A 102 -1.75 -6.98 -7.43
N ILE A 103 -3.05 -6.79 -7.69
CA ILE A 103 -3.53 -5.82 -8.69
C ILE A 103 -3.09 -4.40 -8.31
N ARG A 104 -3.20 -4.02 -7.04
CA ARG A 104 -2.74 -2.70 -6.56
C ARG A 104 -1.24 -2.53 -6.76
N ASP A 105 -0.46 -3.58 -6.49
CA ASP A 105 1.00 -3.53 -6.65
C ASP A 105 1.40 -3.39 -8.12
N VAL A 106 0.71 -4.08 -9.04
CA VAL A 106 0.90 -3.93 -10.49
C VAL A 106 0.55 -2.51 -10.94
N LYS A 107 -0.59 -1.97 -10.49
CA LYS A 107 -0.99 -0.57 -10.77
C LYS A 107 0.04 0.44 -10.28
N LYS A 108 0.70 0.18 -9.15
CA LYS A 108 1.73 1.04 -8.56
C LYS A 108 3.06 0.99 -9.30
N LEU A 109 3.35 -0.13 -9.97
CA LEU A 109 4.58 -0.36 -10.71
C LEU A 109 4.37 -0.24 -12.22
N ASP A 110 3.34 0.49 -12.66
CA ASP A 110 2.93 0.61 -14.06
C ASP A 110 4.08 1.01 -15.00
N PHE A 111 4.93 1.94 -14.57
CA PHE A 111 6.10 2.42 -15.30
C PHE A 111 7.17 1.32 -15.50
N TYR A 112 7.25 0.36 -14.58
CA TYR A 112 8.21 -0.73 -14.61
C TYR A 112 7.65 -2.01 -15.26
N VAL A 113 6.39 -1.99 -15.72
CA VAL A 113 5.81 -3.11 -16.47
C VAL A 113 6.32 -3.09 -17.90
N TYR A 114 6.97 -4.17 -18.28
CA TYR A 114 7.46 -4.47 -19.61
C TYR A 114 6.75 -5.72 -20.15
N PHE A 115 6.65 -5.82 -21.47
CA PHE A 115 6.01 -6.95 -22.15
C PHE A 115 7.06 -7.72 -22.93
N ASN A 116 7.37 -8.95 -22.51
CA ASN A 116 8.24 -9.85 -23.24
C ASN A 116 7.39 -10.83 -24.04
N SER A 117 7.38 -10.71 -25.37
CA SER A 117 6.58 -11.61 -26.25
C SER A 117 5.12 -11.78 -25.81
N GLY A 118 4.47 -10.67 -25.42
CA GLY A 118 3.08 -10.65 -24.95
C GLY A 118 2.88 -11.01 -23.47
N VAL A 119 3.92 -11.44 -22.76
CA VAL A 119 3.88 -11.74 -21.32
C VAL A 119 4.25 -10.50 -20.51
N PRO A 120 3.38 -10.04 -19.58
CA PRO A 120 3.72 -8.93 -18.70
C PRO A 120 4.73 -9.34 -17.62
N MET A 121 5.75 -8.52 -17.45
CA MET A 121 6.77 -8.68 -16.41
C MET A 121 7.17 -7.32 -15.85
N ILE A 122 7.34 -7.25 -14.53
CA ILE A 122 7.88 -6.08 -13.86
C ILE A 122 9.40 -6.21 -13.80
N LYS A 123 10.09 -5.29 -14.46
CA LYS A 123 11.55 -5.20 -14.43
C LYS A 123 11.97 -3.89 -13.78
N ILE A 124 12.40 -3.97 -12.52
CA ILE A 124 12.94 -2.83 -11.78
C ILE A 124 14.38 -2.55 -12.16
N ASP A 125 14.73 -1.27 -12.26
CA ASP A 125 16.07 -0.78 -12.59
C ASP A 125 16.93 -0.55 -11.33
N LEU A 126 18.20 -0.19 -11.54
CA LEU A 126 19.11 0.18 -10.44
C LEU A 126 18.62 1.43 -9.71
N VAL A 127 17.99 2.37 -10.41
CA VAL A 127 17.43 3.59 -9.83
C VAL A 127 16.37 3.23 -8.78
N TYR A 128 15.43 2.34 -9.10
CA TYR A 128 14.42 1.87 -8.14
C TYR A 128 15.04 1.23 -6.88
N LYS A 129 16.10 0.44 -7.06
CA LYS A 129 16.82 -0.18 -5.93
C LYS A 129 17.48 0.87 -5.04
N LEU A 130 18.12 1.87 -5.63
CA LEU A 130 18.74 2.98 -4.90
C LEU A 130 17.69 3.83 -4.20
N THR A 131 16.61 4.22 -4.88
CA THR A 131 15.50 4.98 -4.30
C THR A 131 14.92 4.25 -3.08
N ARG A 132 14.72 2.94 -3.16
CA ARG A 132 14.25 2.14 -2.03
C ARG A 132 15.21 2.15 -0.83
N ILE A 133 16.52 2.11 -1.08
CA ILE A 133 17.53 2.21 -0.01
C ILE A 133 17.46 3.61 0.63
N PHE A 134 17.40 4.66 -0.18
CA PHE A 134 17.25 6.04 0.31
C PHE A 134 15.95 6.25 1.10
N GLU A 135 14.82 5.72 0.64
CA GLU A 135 13.55 5.74 1.38
C GLU A 135 13.70 5.08 2.75
N GLY A 136 14.39 3.93 2.82
CA GLY A 136 14.65 3.24 4.08
C GLY A 136 15.55 4.03 5.05
N ILE A 137 16.63 4.64 4.53
CA ILE A 137 17.53 5.49 5.32
C ILE A 137 16.79 6.74 5.82
N ALA A 138 16.05 7.42 4.94
CA ALA A 138 15.27 8.60 5.28
C ALA A 138 14.19 8.27 6.34
N ALA A 139 13.48 7.15 6.18
CA ALA A 139 12.51 6.69 7.17
C ALA A 139 13.15 6.41 8.54
N SER A 140 14.34 5.81 8.56
CA SER A 140 15.10 5.55 9.80
C SER A 140 15.53 6.85 10.50
N ILE A 141 16.07 7.80 9.73
CA ILE A 141 16.49 9.11 10.26
C ILE A 141 15.28 9.86 10.84
N LEU A 142 14.18 9.93 10.09
CA LEU A 142 12.96 10.62 10.54
C LEU A 142 12.36 9.94 11.78
N SER A 143 12.35 8.61 11.84
CA SER A 143 11.90 7.88 13.02
C SER A 143 12.76 8.20 14.24
N SER A 144 14.08 8.28 14.07
CA SER A 144 15.02 8.66 15.12
C SER A 144 14.79 10.09 15.62
N ILE A 145 14.48 11.03 14.71
CA ILE A 145 14.12 12.41 15.06
C ILE A 145 12.82 12.46 15.88
N ILE A 146 11.79 11.70 15.50
CA ILE A 146 10.54 11.64 16.30
C ILE A 146 10.86 11.15 17.71
N VAL A 147 11.59 10.04 17.85
CA VAL A 147 11.96 9.47 19.15
C VAL A 147 12.73 10.51 19.98
N PHE A 148 13.69 11.21 19.37
CA PHE A 148 14.44 12.28 20.03
C PHE A 148 13.56 13.44 20.51
N VAL A 149 12.58 13.87 19.70
CA VAL A 149 11.63 14.92 20.08
C VAL A 149 10.71 14.47 21.23
N ILE A 150 10.23 13.21 21.22
CA ILE A 150 9.45 12.65 22.35
C ILE A 150 10.29 12.73 23.64
N LEU A 151 11.55 12.32 23.56
CA LEU A 151 12.45 12.29 24.72
C LEU A 151 12.75 13.70 25.25
N LEU A 152 12.96 14.67 24.36
CA LEU A 152 13.13 16.07 24.76
C LEU A 152 11.87 16.61 25.45
N LEU A 153 10.68 16.36 24.89
CA LEU A 153 9.43 16.77 25.51
C LEU A 153 9.28 16.19 26.91
N ILE A 154 9.49 14.88 27.09
CA ILE A 154 9.40 14.21 28.40
C ILE A 154 10.34 14.84 29.43
N VAL A 155 11.56 15.20 29.03
CA VAL A 155 12.55 15.74 29.97
C VAL A 155 12.32 17.22 30.30
N PHE A 156 12.02 18.05 29.29
CA PHE A 156 11.74 19.48 29.52
C PHE A 156 10.42 19.71 30.28
N ASN A 157 9.51 18.73 30.25
CA ASN A 157 8.22 18.77 30.95
C ASN A 157 8.28 18.61 32.48
N TYR A 158 9.44 18.35 33.08
CA TYR A 158 9.47 18.15 34.53
C TYR A 158 9.21 19.45 35.32
N ASN A 159 9.41 20.64 34.74
CA ASN A 159 9.43 21.90 35.52
C ASN A 159 8.66 23.12 34.97
N ASN A 160 8.19 23.18 33.71
CA ASN A 160 7.52 24.39 33.20
C ASN A 160 6.51 24.06 32.09
N PHE A 161 5.22 24.14 32.38
CA PHE A 161 4.16 23.88 31.40
C PHE A 161 3.57 25.17 30.82
N ARG A 162 3.52 25.26 29.48
CA ARG A 162 2.49 26.01 28.76
C ARG A 162 1.75 25.02 27.85
N GLU A 163 0.50 24.71 28.20
CA GLU A 163 -0.36 23.71 27.55
C GLU A 163 -0.56 23.94 26.04
N TYR A 164 -0.39 25.17 25.56
CA TYR A 164 -0.61 25.56 24.17
C TYR A 164 0.34 24.93 23.14
N TYR A 165 1.50 24.42 23.55
CA TYR A 165 2.47 23.82 22.62
C TYR A 165 2.22 22.35 22.30
N TYR A 166 1.38 21.65 23.08
CA TYR A 166 1.14 20.21 22.94
C TYR A 166 0.51 19.82 21.63
N PHE A 167 -0.58 20.49 21.28
CA PHE A 167 -1.36 20.19 20.10
C PHE A 167 -0.55 20.32 18.79
N PRO A 168 0.19 21.43 18.55
CA PRO A 168 1.01 21.54 17.34
C PRO A 168 2.16 20.54 17.30
N THR A 169 2.82 20.23 18.43
CA THR A 169 3.87 19.19 18.44
C THR A 169 3.30 17.81 18.16
N ALA A 170 2.17 17.43 18.77
CA ALA A 170 1.54 16.14 18.53
C ALA A 170 1.08 15.98 17.07
N ALA A 171 0.50 17.04 16.49
CA ALA A 171 0.10 17.06 15.09
C ALA A 171 1.30 16.90 14.13
N LEU A 172 2.42 17.57 14.43
CA LEU A 172 3.65 17.46 13.66
C LEU A 172 4.26 16.05 13.77
N MET A 173 4.24 15.44 14.95
CA MET A 173 4.72 14.06 15.13
C MET A 173 3.85 13.04 14.39
N PHE A 174 2.53 13.25 14.41
CA PHE A 174 1.59 12.42 13.67
C PHE A 174 1.81 12.53 12.16
N SER A 175 2.03 13.74 11.63
CA SER A 175 2.29 13.94 10.20
C SER A 175 3.61 13.33 9.74
N ILE A 176 4.69 13.46 10.54
CA ILE A 176 5.96 12.80 10.24
C ILE A 176 5.80 11.27 10.34
N GLY A 177 5.05 10.76 11.32
CA GLY A 177 4.75 9.32 11.43
C GLY A 177 4.06 8.77 10.18
N ILE A 178 3.05 9.48 9.66
CA ILE A 178 2.40 9.14 8.38
C ILE A 178 3.41 9.19 7.23
N PHE A 179 4.28 10.19 7.19
CA PHE A 179 5.28 10.31 6.15
C PHE A 179 6.30 9.16 6.16
N ILE A 180 6.77 8.74 7.34
CA ILE A 180 7.66 7.59 7.52
C ILE A 180 6.99 6.29 7.06
N THR A 181 5.75 6.04 7.49
CA THR A 181 5.02 4.84 7.07
C THR A 181 4.80 4.81 5.56
N ARG A 182 4.53 5.96 4.96
CA ARG A 182 4.42 6.11 3.51
C ARG A 182 5.75 5.78 2.82
N LEU A 183 6.88 6.30 3.31
CA LEU A 183 8.21 5.98 2.76
C LEU A 183 8.53 4.48 2.86
N MET A 184 8.25 3.86 4.01
CA MET A 184 8.52 2.42 4.20
C MET A 184 7.64 1.50 3.33
N VAL A 185 6.45 1.95 2.94
CA VAL A 185 5.47 1.16 2.18
C VAL A 185 5.48 1.55 0.69
N SER A 186 6.20 2.63 0.34
CA SER A 186 6.30 3.17 -1.01
C SER A 186 6.93 2.17 -1.98
N SER A 187 8.05 1.56 -1.61
CA SER A 187 8.76 0.64 -2.49
C SER A 187 8.49 -0.84 -2.16
N LEU A 188 8.19 -1.63 -3.18
CA LEU A 188 7.97 -3.06 -3.05
C LEU A 188 9.29 -3.82 -2.92
N SER A 189 9.25 -4.91 -2.14
CA SER A 189 10.41 -5.80 -2.02
C SER A 189 10.64 -6.65 -3.28
N ASN A 190 11.89 -6.96 -3.59
CA ASN A 190 12.26 -7.85 -4.71
C ASN A 190 11.50 -9.19 -4.65
N LYS A 191 11.40 -9.81 -3.46
CA LYS A 191 10.63 -11.05 -3.25
C LYS A 191 9.14 -10.89 -3.60
N ARG A 192 8.55 -9.73 -3.34
CA ARG A 192 7.14 -9.44 -3.67
C ARG A 192 6.98 -9.22 -5.18
N ILE A 193 7.94 -8.55 -5.82
CA ILE A 193 8.00 -8.37 -7.27
C ILE A 193 8.13 -9.72 -7.99
N GLU A 194 8.99 -10.62 -7.50
CA GLU A 194 9.11 -11.99 -8.04
C GLU A 194 7.79 -12.77 -7.94
N LYS A 195 7.09 -12.67 -6.80
CA LYS A 195 5.75 -13.29 -6.65
C LYS A 195 4.73 -12.69 -7.62
N ILE A 196 4.75 -11.37 -7.81
CA ILE A 196 3.87 -10.70 -8.77
C ILE A 196 4.21 -11.16 -10.19
N ASN A 197 5.48 -11.24 -10.56
CA ASN A 197 5.91 -11.71 -11.88
C ASN A 197 5.52 -13.17 -12.15
N LYS A 198 5.53 -14.04 -11.13
CA LYS A 198 4.99 -15.40 -11.25
C LYS A 198 3.51 -15.38 -11.60
N VAL A 199 2.70 -14.60 -10.87
CA VAL A 199 1.27 -14.45 -11.18
C VAL A 199 1.08 -13.86 -12.58
N LEU A 200 1.78 -12.78 -12.91
CA LEU A 200 1.68 -12.11 -14.22
C LEU A 200 2.08 -13.02 -15.38
N SER A 201 3.01 -13.95 -15.18
CA SER A 201 3.48 -14.86 -16.23
C SER A 201 2.39 -15.82 -16.74
N GLU A 202 1.35 -16.05 -15.94
CA GLU A 202 0.18 -16.86 -16.30
C GLU A 202 -0.80 -16.09 -17.23
N TYR A 203 -0.67 -14.77 -17.32
CA TYR A 203 -1.61 -13.88 -17.99
C TYR A 203 -1.06 -13.30 -19.30
N LYS A 204 -0.81 -14.18 -20.28
CA LYS A 204 -0.38 -13.76 -21.61
C LYS A 204 -1.48 -12.94 -22.31
N LEU A 205 -1.08 -11.86 -22.97
CA LEU A 205 -1.93 -11.22 -23.98
C LEU A 205 -1.73 -12.01 -25.28
N ASP A 206 -2.82 -12.62 -25.76
CA ASP A 206 -2.87 -13.07 -27.15
C ASP A 206 -2.95 -11.80 -28.01
N ASP A 207 -2.08 -11.72 -29.02
CA ASP A 207 -2.01 -10.60 -29.96
C ASP A 207 -3.28 -10.52 -30.83
#